data_AF-A0A7Y2Z0J5-F1
#
_entry.id   AF-A0A7Y2Z0J5-F1
#
_cell.length_a   1.000
_cell.length_b   1.000
_cell.length_c   1.000
_cell.angle_alpha   90.00
_cell.angle_beta   90.00
_cell.angle_gamma   90.00
#
_symmetry.space_group_name_H-M   'P 1'
#
loop_
_entity.id
_entity.type
_entity.pdbx_description
1 polymer ?
#
loop_
_entity_poly.entity_id
_entity_poly.type
_entity_poly.pdbx_seq_one_letter_code
_entity_poly.pdbx_strand_id
1 'polypeptide(L)'
;MKRLTLLGSILCCSLLCSGMLMAQTARAQLERFSQGLETFHAQFEQKVTGTDGVTEDSSSGEVWLSRPGLFRWEYGGEFPEVVVADGTRIWIYDKVLDQVTVKSQSAEAADSPLNLLTDIGQLDRQFEVREAGDNGQMQFLELRPLNSEKDFERILLGLGNDSLQLMVMEDAFGLRTEITFS
;
A
#
# COMPACT_ATOMS: atom_id res chain seq x y z
N MET A 1 10.36 71.58 -39.97
CA MET A 1 9.32 70.69 -39.41
C MET A 1 9.13 69.49 -40.34
N LYS A 2 9.80 68.36 -40.08
CA LYS A 2 9.47 67.05 -40.66
C LYS A 2 9.80 66.02 -39.57
N ARG A 3 8.79 65.36 -39.01
CA ARG A 3 8.93 64.35 -37.95
C ARG A 3 9.14 62.99 -38.59
N LEU A 4 10.21 62.32 -38.16
CA LEU A 4 10.60 60.95 -38.46
C LEU A 4 9.80 60.03 -37.50
N THR A 5 9.05 59.06 -38.01
CA THR A 5 8.42 58.01 -37.20
C THR A 5 9.04 56.66 -37.52
N LEU A 6 9.62 56.06 -36.48
CA LEU A 6 10.15 54.69 -36.43
C LEU A 6 9.57 54.02 -35.18
N LEU A 7 9.63 52.69 -35.14
CA LEU A 7 9.14 51.73 -34.13
C LEU A 7 7.70 51.23 -34.36
N GLY A 8 7.42 49.94 -34.34
CA GLY A 8 8.27 48.79 -34.02
C GLY A 8 7.42 47.51 -34.06
N SER A 9 7.93 46.48 -34.72
CA SER A 9 7.31 45.15 -34.78
C SER A 9 7.35 44.49 -33.40
N ILE A 10 6.19 44.30 -32.78
CA ILE A 10 6.04 43.48 -31.57
C ILE A 10 5.79 42.04 -32.02
N LEU A 11 6.87 41.27 -32.01
CA LEU A 11 6.85 39.81 -32.13
C LEU A 11 6.30 39.26 -30.81
N CYS A 12 5.01 38.89 -30.81
CA CYS A 12 4.34 38.26 -29.67
C CYS A 12 4.86 36.82 -29.51
N CYS A 13 5.96 36.67 -28.77
CA CYS A 13 6.52 35.37 -28.38
C CYS A 13 5.52 34.64 -27.47
N SER A 14 4.96 33.58 -28.02
CA SER A 14 4.26 32.47 -27.37
C SER A 14 4.93 32.00 -26.07
N LEU A 15 4.31 32.34 -24.94
CA LEU A 15 4.54 31.67 -23.66
C LEU A 15 3.43 30.63 -23.47
N LEU A 16 3.64 29.46 -24.11
CA LEU A 16 3.00 28.22 -23.71
C LEU A 16 3.59 27.86 -22.34
N CYS A 17 2.95 28.32 -21.26
CA CYS A 17 3.08 27.69 -19.95
C CYS A 17 2.44 26.30 -20.04
N SER A 18 3.16 25.35 -20.63
CA SER A 18 2.92 23.94 -20.38
C SER A 18 3.27 23.73 -18.90
N GLY A 19 2.25 23.76 -18.05
CA GLY A 19 2.39 23.29 -16.68
C GLY A 19 2.95 21.88 -16.75
N MET A 20 4.19 21.70 -16.30
CA MET A 20 4.69 20.37 -15.96
C MET A 20 3.76 19.85 -14.86
N LEU A 21 2.79 19.02 -15.24
CA LEU A 21 2.17 18.09 -14.31
C LEU A 21 3.32 17.24 -13.79
N MET A 22 3.88 17.61 -12.64
CA MET A 22 4.78 16.73 -11.91
C MET A 22 3.94 15.50 -11.59
N ALA A 23 4.25 14.38 -12.23
CA ALA A 23 3.67 13.10 -11.86
C ALA A 23 3.88 12.91 -10.35
N GLN A 24 2.79 12.72 -9.62
CA GLN A 24 2.87 12.57 -8.17
C GLN A 24 3.53 11.22 -7.86
N THR A 25 4.61 11.22 -7.08
CA THR A 25 5.34 10.03 -6.65
C THR A 25 4.49 9.12 -5.79
N ALA A 26 4.75 7.81 -5.79
CA ALA A 26 4.06 6.85 -4.95
C ALA A 26 4.22 7.18 -3.45
N ARG A 27 5.42 7.62 -3.03
CA ARG A 27 5.69 8.05 -1.66
C ARG A 27 4.76 9.18 -1.21
N ALA A 28 4.61 10.23 -2.01
CA ALA A 28 3.73 11.36 -1.70
C ALA A 28 2.25 10.97 -1.65
N GLN A 29 1.82 9.97 -2.42
CA GLN A 29 0.46 9.41 -2.30
C GLN A 29 0.30 8.62 -1.00
N LEU A 30 1.26 7.75 -0.66
CA LEU A 30 1.24 6.98 0.59
C LEU A 30 1.25 7.89 1.84
N GLU A 31 2.01 8.98 1.81
CA GLU A 31 2.02 9.97 2.88
C GLU A 31 0.66 10.67 3.03
N ARG A 32 0.00 11.03 1.93
CA ARG A 32 -1.36 11.62 1.99
C ARG A 32 -2.40 10.61 2.44
N PHE A 33 -2.32 9.38 1.94
CA PHE A 33 -3.16 8.27 2.39
C PHE A 33 -3.06 8.11 3.92
N SER A 34 -1.86 8.21 4.49
CA SER A 34 -1.63 8.01 5.93
C SER A 34 -1.88 9.22 6.83
N GLN A 35 -1.58 10.44 6.40
CA GLN A 35 -1.64 11.64 7.23
C GLN A 35 -3.04 11.92 7.81
N GLY A 36 -4.10 11.43 7.15
CA GLY A 36 -5.49 11.58 7.60
C GLY A 36 -6.20 10.26 7.93
N LEU A 37 -5.49 9.13 7.97
CA LEU A 37 -6.12 7.82 8.09
C LEU A 37 -6.52 7.50 9.53
N GLU A 38 -7.64 8.05 10.00
CA GLU A 38 -8.24 7.61 11.27
C GLU A 38 -8.86 6.23 11.15
N THR A 39 -9.58 6.02 10.05
CA THR A 39 -10.24 4.76 9.72
C THR A 39 -9.99 4.37 8.27
N PHE A 40 -9.92 3.08 8.01
CA PHE A 40 -9.89 2.51 6.67
C PHE A 40 -10.87 1.35 6.61
N HIS A 41 -11.57 1.23 5.49
CA HIS A 41 -12.41 0.10 5.17
C HIS A 41 -12.28 -0.19 3.68
N ALA A 42 -12.10 -1.46 3.33
CA ALA A 42 -12.09 -1.91 1.96
C ALA A 42 -12.55 -3.36 1.87
N GLN A 43 -13.08 -3.73 0.70
CA GLN A 43 -13.11 -5.13 0.30
C GLN A 43 -11.73 -5.50 -0.24
N PHE A 44 -11.37 -6.77 -0.15
CA PHE A 44 -10.13 -7.28 -0.73
C PHE A 44 -10.35 -8.58 -1.48
N GLU A 45 -9.51 -8.77 -2.50
CA GLU A 45 -9.24 -10.06 -3.13
C GLU A 45 -7.76 -10.40 -2.93
N GLN A 46 -7.47 -11.60 -2.45
CA GLN A 46 -6.13 -12.11 -2.23
C GLN A 46 -5.88 -13.32 -3.12
N LYS A 47 -4.67 -13.39 -3.66
CA LYS A 47 -4.17 -14.50 -4.45
C LYS A 47 -2.76 -14.87 -4.02
N VAL A 48 -2.54 -16.14 -3.66
CA VAL A 48 -1.22 -16.69 -3.34
C VAL A 48 -0.74 -17.54 -4.52
N THR A 49 0.44 -17.24 -5.03
CA THR A 49 1.02 -17.90 -6.19
C THR A 49 2.36 -18.52 -5.83
N GLY A 50 2.52 -19.80 -6.16
CA GLY A 50 3.76 -20.56 -6.04
C GLY A 50 4.86 -20.09 -6.99
N THR A 51 6.07 -20.59 -6.76
CA THR A 51 7.23 -20.31 -7.63
C THR A 51 7.08 -20.89 -9.05
N ASP A 52 6.18 -21.86 -9.23
CA ASP A 52 5.79 -22.44 -10.52
C ASP A 52 4.75 -21.60 -11.28
N GLY A 53 4.26 -20.51 -10.68
CA GLY A 53 3.21 -19.63 -11.22
C GLY A 53 1.79 -20.15 -11.02
N VAL A 54 1.61 -21.28 -10.32
CA VAL A 54 0.30 -21.83 -10.00
C VAL A 54 -0.30 -21.11 -8.81
N THR A 55 -1.62 -20.87 -8.86
CA THR A 55 -2.35 -20.29 -7.73
C THR A 55 -2.57 -21.37 -6.69
N GLU A 56 -1.97 -21.20 -5.52
CA GLU A 56 -2.07 -22.14 -4.41
C GLU A 56 -3.30 -21.84 -3.56
N ASP A 57 -3.63 -20.56 -3.40
CA ASP A 57 -4.77 -20.11 -2.63
C ASP A 57 -5.39 -18.82 -3.20
N SER A 58 -6.68 -18.66 -2.97
CA SER A 58 -7.44 -17.46 -3.30
C SER A 58 -8.49 -17.20 -2.24
N SER A 59 -8.51 -15.99 -1.71
CA SER A 59 -9.46 -15.59 -0.67
C SER A 59 -9.97 -14.18 -0.92
N SER A 60 -11.08 -13.83 -0.29
CA SER A 60 -11.67 -12.49 -0.38
C SER A 60 -12.39 -12.16 0.92
N GLY A 61 -12.70 -10.89 1.11
CA GLY A 61 -13.46 -10.45 2.25
C GLY A 61 -13.32 -8.96 2.50
N GLU A 62 -13.30 -8.59 3.77
CA GLU A 62 -13.33 -7.19 4.19
C GLU A 62 -12.27 -6.91 5.25
N VAL A 63 -11.74 -5.69 5.19
CA VAL A 63 -10.74 -5.20 6.11
C VAL A 63 -11.17 -3.87 6.71
N TRP A 64 -11.00 -3.73 8.02
CA TRP A 64 -11.21 -2.49 8.75
C TRP A 64 -9.98 -2.16 9.58
N LEU A 65 -9.64 -0.89 9.64
CA LEU A 65 -8.58 -0.37 10.48
C LEU A 65 -9.10 0.89 11.15
N SER A 66 -8.80 1.04 12.43
CA SER A 66 -9.03 2.26 13.18
C SER A 66 -7.80 2.55 14.02
N ARG A 67 -7.22 3.74 13.86
CA ARG A 67 -6.05 4.13 14.65
C ARG A 67 -6.47 4.52 16.07
N PRO A 68 -5.62 4.26 17.08
CA PRO A 68 -4.38 3.48 17.00
C PRO A 68 -4.64 1.97 17.19
N GLY A 69 -4.01 1.15 16.35
CA GLY A 69 -3.82 -0.29 16.60
C GLY A 69 -5.06 -1.19 16.54
N LEU A 70 -6.25 -0.67 16.23
CA LEU A 70 -7.45 -1.47 16.05
C LEU A 70 -7.56 -1.93 14.61
N PHE A 71 -7.84 -3.21 14.44
CA PHE A 71 -7.87 -3.83 13.13
C PHE A 71 -8.82 -5.02 13.11
N ARG A 72 -9.47 -5.24 11.97
CA ARG A 72 -10.27 -6.43 11.70
C ARG A 72 -10.03 -6.88 10.26
N TRP A 73 -9.59 -8.12 10.07
CA TRP A 73 -9.63 -8.82 8.80
C TRP A 73 -10.70 -9.90 8.88
N GLU A 74 -11.60 -9.94 7.91
CA GLU A 74 -12.56 -11.03 7.78
C GLU A 74 -12.40 -11.70 6.42
N TYR A 75 -11.97 -12.96 6.44
CA TYR A 75 -11.91 -13.83 5.29
C TYR A 75 -13.24 -14.55 5.11
N GLY A 76 -13.77 -14.51 3.89
CA GLY A 76 -14.91 -15.30 3.45
C GLY A 76 -14.47 -16.63 2.81
N GLY A 77 -15.41 -17.28 2.10
CA GLY A 77 -15.13 -18.51 1.34
C GLY A 77 -15.29 -19.80 2.13
N GLU A 78 -14.60 -20.85 1.69
CA GLU A 78 -14.68 -22.21 2.26
C GLU A 78 -14.02 -22.32 3.64
N PHE A 79 -12.99 -21.51 3.88
CA PHE A 79 -12.23 -21.45 5.14
C PHE A 79 -12.34 -20.05 5.77
N PRO A 80 -13.52 -19.66 6.28
CA PRO A 80 -13.70 -18.32 6.80
C PRO A 80 -12.98 -18.12 8.14
N GLU A 81 -12.23 -17.03 8.24
CA GLU A 81 -11.42 -16.66 9.40
C GLU A 81 -11.67 -15.19 9.76
N VAL A 82 -11.60 -14.86 11.06
CA VAL A 82 -11.64 -13.47 11.53
C VAL A 82 -10.41 -13.18 12.36
N VAL A 83 -9.63 -12.19 11.93
CA VAL A 83 -8.48 -11.66 12.66
C VAL A 83 -8.87 -10.31 13.26
N VAL A 84 -8.76 -10.15 14.58
CA VAL A 84 -9.04 -8.87 15.27
C VAL A 84 -7.83 -8.46 16.09
N ALA A 85 -7.35 -7.23 15.88
CA ALA A 85 -6.42 -6.58 16.78
C ALA A 85 -7.16 -5.55 17.64
N ASP A 86 -7.04 -5.66 18.96
CA ASP A 86 -7.73 -4.79 19.93
C ASP A 86 -6.85 -3.66 20.50
N GLY A 87 -5.64 -3.49 19.95
CA GLY A 87 -4.61 -2.56 20.42
C GLY A 87 -3.65 -3.19 21.43
N THR A 88 -3.94 -4.40 21.93
CA THR A 88 -3.07 -5.14 22.86
C THR A 88 -2.80 -6.57 22.40
N ARG A 89 -3.81 -7.23 21.81
CA ARG A 89 -3.79 -8.62 21.39
C ARG A 89 -4.32 -8.77 19.99
N ILE A 90 -3.87 -9.83 19.33
CA ILE A 90 -4.46 -10.33 18.10
C ILE A 90 -5.23 -11.60 18.43
N TRP A 91 -6.48 -11.63 18.02
CA TRP A 91 -7.40 -12.75 18.12
C TRP A 91 -7.64 -13.29 16.72
N ILE A 92 -7.36 -14.56 16.50
CA ILE A 92 -7.59 -15.25 15.23
C ILE A 92 -8.66 -16.30 15.50
N TYR A 93 -9.82 -16.15 14.87
CA TYR A 93 -10.94 -17.07 14.99
C TYR A 93 -11.13 -17.82 13.67
N ASP A 94 -10.76 -19.09 13.67
CA ASP A 94 -11.07 -20.05 12.61
C ASP A 94 -12.49 -20.58 12.86
N LYS A 95 -13.42 -20.22 11.95
CA LYS A 95 -14.85 -20.57 12.12
C LYS A 95 -15.12 -22.05 11.82
N VAL A 96 -14.27 -22.71 11.03
CA VAL A 96 -14.44 -24.13 10.67
C VAL A 96 -14.03 -25.01 11.83
N LEU A 97 -12.93 -24.65 12.49
CA LEU A 97 -12.39 -25.38 13.63
C LEU A 97 -13.06 -25.00 14.97
N ASP A 98 -13.88 -23.95 14.98
CA ASP A 98 -14.44 -23.34 16.20
C ASP A 98 -13.33 -23.03 17.22
N GLN A 99 -12.23 -22.45 16.74
CA GLN A 99 -11.01 -22.28 17.51
C GLN A 99 -10.54 -20.83 17.49
N VAL A 100 -10.16 -20.34 18.68
CA VAL A 100 -9.56 -19.02 18.86
C VAL A 100 -8.10 -19.13 19.28
N THR A 101 -7.22 -18.49 18.51
CA THR A 101 -5.80 -18.30 18.85
C THR A 101 -5.58 -16.85 19.30
N VAL A 102 -4.82 -16.66 20.37
CA VAL A 102 -4.56 -15.33 20.95
C VAL A 102 -3.06 -15.08 21.03
N LYS A 103 -2.62 -13.97 20.45
CA LYS A 103 -1.21 -13.55 20.43
C LYS A 103 -1.04 -12.13 20.96
N SER A 104 0.17 -11.81 21.42
CA SER A 104 0.53 -10.42 21.74
C SER A 104 0.64 -9.62 20.45
N GLN A 105 -0.05 -8.48 20.36
CA GLN A 105 0.03 -7.63 19.18
C GLN A 105 1.43 -7.04 19.00
N SER A 106 2.12 -6.67 20.07
CA SER A 106 3.45 -6.06 19.99
C SER A 106 4.52 -6.97 19.37
N ALA A 107 4.35 -8.30 19.49
CA ALA A 107 5.29 -9.28 18.95
C ALA A 107 5.02 -9.52 17.46
N GLU A 108 3.77 -9.77 17.07
CA GLU A 108 3.41 -10.09 15.69
C GLU A 108 3.42 -8.86 14.77
N ALA A 109 3.12 -7.68 15.31
CA ALA A 109 3.13 -6.43 14.57
C ALA A 109 4.55 -6.14 14.01
N ALA A 110 5.61 -6.65 14.64
CA ALA A 110 6.93 -6.55 14.06
C ALA A 110 7.01 -7.23 12.68
N ASP A 111 6.34 -8.36 12.49
CA ASP A 111 6.57 -9.26 11.36
C ASP A 111 5.40 -9.31 10.36
N SER A 112 4.25 -8.72 10.71
CA SER A 112 3.11 -8.63 9.80
C SER A 112 3.24 -7.48 8.78
N PRO A 113 3.11 -7.75 7.46
CA PRO A 113 3.05 -6.72 6.42
C PRO A 113 1.95 -5.66 6.62
N LEU A 114 0.91 -5.99 7.39
CA LEU A 114 -0.17 -5.06 7.71
C LEU A 114 0.27 -3.88 8.57
N ASN A 115 1.36 -4.02 9.30
CA ASN A 115 1.90 -2.93 10.08
C ASN A 115 2.39 -1.77 9.21
N LEU A 116 2.71 -2.03 7.94
CA LEU A 116 2.98 -0.99 6.95
C LEU A 116 1.81 -0.02 6.80
N LEU A 117 0.58 -0.49 6.98
CA LEU A 117 -0.62 0.33 6.81
C LEU A 117 -0.93 1.14 8.08
N THR A 118 -0.47 0.67 9.24
CA THR A 118 -0.77 1.24 10.55
C THR A 118 0.36 2.11 11.12
N ASP A 119 1.60 2.09 10.59
CA ASP A 119 2.68 2.98 11.05
C ASP A 119 3.69 3.36 9.95
N ILE A 120 3.23 4.17 8.98
CA ILE A 120 4.06 4.67 7.87
C ILE A 120 5.20 5.57 8.37
N GLY A 121 5.09 6.17 9.56
CA GLY A 121 6.17 6.95 10.17
C GLY A 121 7.40 6.13 10.58
N GLN A 122 7.30 4.80 10.58
CA GLN A 122 8.41 3.87 10.82
C GLN A 122 8.98 3.26 9.53
N LEU A 123 8.37 3.54 8.37
CA LEU A 123 8.68 2.86 7.12
C LEU A 123 10.17 2.92 6.77
N ASP A 124 10.76 4.12 6.77
CA ASP A 124 12.18 4.32 6.44
C ASP A 124 13.15 3.76 7.48
N ARG A 125 12.66 3.41 8.69
CA ARG A 125 13.47 2.75 9.73
C ARG A 125 13.52 1.24 9.57
N GLN A 126 12.55 0.67 8.86
CA GLN A 126 12.40 -0.77 8.69
C GLN A 126 12.72 -1.23 7.26
N PHE A 127 12.60 -0.33 6.26
CA PHE A 127 12.71 -0.66 4.84
C PHE A 127 13.62 0.31 4.08
N GLU A 128 14.33 -0.22 3.08
CA GLU A 128 14.77 0.58 1.93
C GLU A 128 13.55 0.84 1.04
N VAL A 129 13.19 2.12 0.89
CA VAL A 129 11.99 2.56 0.16
C VAL A 129 12.39 3.13 -1.19
N ARG A 130 11.78 2.63 -2.28
CA ARG A 130 12.12 3.03 -3.65
C ARG A 130 10.87 3.23 -4.49
N GLU A 131 10.86 4.29 -5.30
CA GLU A 131 9.87 4.44 -6.36
C GLU A 131 10.06 3.33 -7.41
N ALA A 132 8.97 2.67 -7.79
CA ALA A 132 8.96 1.52 -8.69
C ALA A 132 8.20 1.79 -10.01
N GLY A 133 8.00 3.06 -10.34
CA GLY A 133 7.34 3.50 -11.56
C GLY A 133 5.81 3.51 -11.45
N ASP A 134 5.13 3.46 -12.59
CA ASP A 134 3.68 3.52 -12.69
C ASP A 134 3.15 2.68 -13.86
N ASN A 135 1.85 2.40 -13.86
CA ASN A 135 1.16 1.75 -14.97
C ASN A 135 0.06 2.63 -15.59
N GLY A 136 0.14 3.95 -15.41
CA GLY A 136 -0.87 4.92 -15.82
C GLY A 136 -2.09 5.03 -14.88
N GLN A 137 -2.38 4.02 -14.05
CA GLN A 137 -3.47 4.04 -13.06
C GLN A 137 -2.96 4.16 -11.62
N MET A 138 -1.86 3.45 -11.33
CA MET A 138 -1.22 3.41 -10.02
C MET A 138 0.24 3.82 -10.11
N GLN A 139 0.72 4.45 -9.04
CA GLN A 139 2.13 4.68 -8.76
C GLN A 139 2.61 3.61 -7.78
N PHE A 140 3.81 3.08 -7.99
CA PHE A 140 4.32 1.96 -7.21
C PHE A 140 5.45 2.36 -6.28
N LEU A 141 5.38 1.86 -5.05
CA LEU A 141 6.43 1.99 -4.04
C LEU A 141 6.92 0.59 -3.64
N GLU A 142 8.20 0.34 -3.84
CA GLU A 142 8.87 -0.89 -3.41
C GLU A 142 9.51 -0.69 -2.03
N LEU A 143 9.34 -1.69 -1.17
CA LEU A 143 9.87 -1.77 0.18
C LEU A 143 10.69 -3.05 0.30
N ARG A 144 11.96 -2.92 0.68
CA ARG A 144 12.82 -4.06 1.01
C ARG A 144 13.25 -3.98 2.46
N PRO A 145 13.06 -5.03 3.28
CA PRO A 145 13.47 -4.97 4.67
C PRO A 145 14.96 -4.68 4.81
N LEU A 146 15.33 -3.82 5.76
CA LEU A 146 16.74 -3.56 6.08
C LEU A 146 17.38 -4.74 6.82
N ASN A 147 16.57 -5.56 7.50
CA ASN A 147 17.01 -6.74 8.25
C ASN A 147 16.38 -8.00 7.68
N SER A 148 17.18 -9.05 7.49
CA SER A 148 16.80 -10.32 6.86
C SER A 148 16.06 -11.31 7.76
N GLU A 149 15.65 -10.89 8.97
CA GLU A 149 14.84 -11.71 9.88
C GLU A 149 13.33 -11.64 9.57
N LYS A 150 12.93 -10.88 8.56
CA LYS A 150 11.53 -10.75 8.15
C LYS A 150 11.12 -11.92 7.27
N ASP A 151 9.85 -12.32 7.40
CA ASP A 151 9.24 -13.37 6.60
C ASP A 151 9.07 -13.01 5.11
N PHE A 152 9.50 -11.82 4.69
CA PHE A 152 9.38 -11.36 3.31
C PHE A 152 10.64 -10.69 2.77
N GLU A 153 10.90 -10.85 1.47
CA GLU A 153 12.04 -10.22 0.79
C GLU A 153 11.68 -8.85 0.21
N ARG A 154 10.41 -8.70 -0.19
CA ARG A 154 9.95 -7.51 -0.92
C ARG A 154 8.46 -7.29 -0.74
N ILE A 155 8.09 -6.02 -0.60
CA ILE A 155 6.71 -5.57 -0.67
C ILE A 155 6.59 -4.49 -1.75
N LEU A 156 5.56 -4.58 -2.58
CA LEU A 156 5.20 -3.58 -3.56
C LEU A 156 3.82 -3.01 -3.22
N LEU A 157 3.74 -1.70 -3.05
CA LEU A 157 2.48 -0.99 -2.83
C LEU A 157 2.08 -0.29 -4.13
N GLY A 158 0.84 -0.49 -4.56
CA GLY A 158 0.21 0.25 -5.66
C GLY A 158 -0.77 1.28 -5.12
N LEU A 159 -0.48 2.55 -5.40
CA LEU A 159 -1.24 3.70 -4.94
C LEU A 159 -1.96 4.35 -6.13
N GLY A 160 -3.27 4.46 -6.04
CA GLY A 160 -4.12 5.10 -7.04
C GLY A 160 -5.14 6.01 -6.38
N ASN A 161 -5.40 7.19 -6.96
CA ASN A 161 -6.33 8.18 -6.40
C ASN A 161 -6.05 8.51 -4.92
N ASP A 162 -4.78 8.61 -4.52
CA ASP A 162 -4.34 8.83 -3.12
C ASP A 162 -4.80 7.75 -2.13
N SER A 163 -5.06 6.53 -2.62
CA SER A 163 -5.48 5.37 -1.82
C SER A 163 -4.61 4.15 -2.13
N LEU A 164 -4.46 3.25 -1.16
CA LEU A 164 -3.86 1.93 -1.38
C LEU A 164 -4.84 1.03 -2.14
N GLN A 165 -4.42 0.55 -3.31
CA GLN A 165 -5.24 -0.33 -4.16
C GLN A 165 -4.61 -1.70 -4.37
N LEU A 166 -3.29 -1.82 -4.22
CA LEU A 166 -2.57 -3.08 -4.40
C LEU A 166 -1.48 -3.24 -3.34
N MET A 167 -1.33 -4.44 -2.83
CA MET A 167 -0.16 -4.87 -2.08
C MET A 167 0.32 -6.22 -2.61
N VAL A 168 1.59 -6.30 -2.97
CA VAL A 168 2.23 -7.57 -3.37
C VAL A 168 3.35 -7.85 -2.38
N MET A 169 3.41 -9.08 -1.89
CA MET A 169 4.41 -9.55 -0.95
C MET A 169 5.08 -10.77 -1.55
N GLU A 170 6.40 -10.77 -1.58
CA GLU A 170 7.21 -11.90 -2.03
C GLU A 170 8.00 -12.38 -0.82
N ASP A 171 7.76 -13.64 -0.42
CA ASP A 171 8.44 -14.25 0.72
C ASP A 171 9.80 -14.85 0.38
N ALA A 172 10.57 -15.25 1.40
CA ALA A 172 11.90 -15.86 1.22
C ALA A 172 11.87 -17.23 0.52
N PHE A 173 10.70 -17.84 0.40
CA PHE A 173 10.48 -19.10 -0.32
C PHE A 173 9.98 -18.87 -1.76
N GLY A 174 9.78 -17.61 -2.15
CA GLY A 174 9.31 -17.19 -3.46
C GLY A 174 7.79 -17.28 -3.63
N LEU A 175 7.03 -17.43 -2.54
CA LEU A 175 5.58 -17.30 -2.60
C LEU A 175 5.21 -15.83 -2.80
N ARG A 176 4.32 -15.60 -3.76
CA ARG A 176 3.82 -14.27 -4.10
C ARG A 176 2.38 -14.13 -3.65
N THR A 177 2.15 -13.31 -2.62
CA THR A 177 0.82 -12.94 -2.15
C THR A 177 0.44 -11.57 -2.72
N GLU A 178 -0.61 -11.54 -3.52
CA GLU A 178 -1.16 -10.32 -4.12
C GLU A 178 -2.52 -10.01 -3.48
N ILE A 179 -2.70 -8.78 -3.00
CA ILE A 179 -3.93 -8.31 -2.37
C ILE A 179 -4.38 -7.03 -3.08
N THR A 180 -5.57 -7.06 -3.67
CA THR A 180 -6.21 -5.92 -4.31
C THR A 180 -7.32 -5.39 -3.42
N PHE A 181 -7.41 -4.07 -3.25
CA PHE A 181 -8.42 -3.40 -2.44
C PHE A 181 -9.41 -2.62 -3.31
N SER A 182 -10.68 -2.62 -2.92
CA SER A 182 -11.78 -1.90 -3.60
C SER A 182 -12.75 -1.22 -2.64
#